data_AF-A0A2V7ZZA7-F1
#
_entry.id   AF-A0A2V7ZZA7-F1
#
_cell.length_a   1.000
_cell.length_b   1.000
_cell.length_c   1.000
_cell.angle_alpha   90.00
_cell.angle_beta   90.00
_cell.angle_gamma   90.00
#
_symmetry.space_group_name_H-M   'P 1'
#
loop_
_entity.id
_entity.type
_entity.pdbx_description
1 polymer ?
#
loop_
_entity_poly.entity_id
_entity_poly.type
_entity_poly.pdbx_seq_one_letter_code
_entity_poly.pdbx_strand_id
1 'polypeptide(L)'
;MYGLGNFIFENETLLRQPPENYAPLGMTLESGAGVGDFNERRSNNDTIGFPADERIWESVIAVPRFVGRQLAEVKLYPITLGYRKPRPQRGWPMLAGAELSRKIIDDVARFSTPFGTKIEFRDGVGAVVPGATRSEQ
;
A
#
# COMPACT_ATOMS: atom_id res chain seq x y z
N MET A 1 15.21 5.85 -2.03
CA MET A 1 14.25 4.90 -1.45
C MET A 1 13.07 4.76 -2.40
N TYR A 2 12.54 3.56 -2.57
CA TYR A 2 11.28 3.31 -3.27
C TYR A 2 10.11 4.04 -2.59
N GLY A 3 9.03 4.30 -3.32
CA GLY A 3 7.85 5.00 -2.78
C GLY A 3 7.17 4.26 -1.62
N LEU A 4 6.38 4.99 -0.83
CA LEU A 4 5.74 4.45 0.38
C LEU A 4 4.46 3.65 0.12
N GLY A 5 4.00 3.55 -1.13
CA GLY A 5 2.74 2.87 -1.47
C GLY A 5 1.50 3.63 -0.97
N ASN A 6 0.37 2.93 -0.87
CA ASN A 6 -0.90 3.52 -0.46
C ASN A 6 -1.02 3.58 1.07
N PHE A 7 -1.45 4.73 1.60
CA PHE A 7 -1.79 4.86 3.02
C PHE A 7 -3.28 4.58 3.29
N ILE A 8 -4.15 4.95 2.35
CA ILE A 8 -5.60 4.67 2.36
C ILE A 8 -5.98 4.18 0.96
N PHE A 9 -6.84 3.17 0.88
CA PHE A 9 -7.36 2.65 -0.38
C PHE A 9 -8.84 2.25 -0.24
N GLU A 10 -9.74 3.19 -0.54
CA GLU A 10 -11.17 3.05 -0.23
C GLU A 10 -12.06 3.39 -1.44
N ASN A 11 -11.94 2.61 -2.52
CA ASN A 11 -12.84 2.76 -3.68
C ASN A 11 -14.23 2.16 -3.46
N GLU A 12 -14.41 1.41 -2.37
CA GLU A 12 -15.54 0.51 -2.17
C GLU A 12 -16.68 1.12 -1.34
N THR A 13 -16.44 2.25 -0.66
CA THR A 13 -17.41 2.92 0.23
C THR A 13 -17.92 4.25 -0.33
N LEU A 14 -17.59 4.56 -1.58
CA LEU A 14 -18.05 5.77 -2.26
C LEU A 14 -19.56 5.70 -2.50
N LEU A 15 -20.25 6.82 -2.22
CA LEU A 15 -21.70 6.89 -2.38
C LEU A 15 -22.14 7.03 -3.84
N ARG A 16 -21.28 7.60 -4.70
CA ARG A 16 -21.59 7.92 -6.10
C ARG A 16 -20.35 7.81 -6.97
N GLN A 17 -20.56 7.51 -8.25
CA GLN A 17 -19.57 7.60 -9.32
C GLN A 17 -20.18 8.37 -10.50
N PRO A 18 -19.37 9.00 -11.37
CA PRO A 18 -19.85 9.59 -12.60
C PRO A 18 -20.57 8.56 -13.48
N PRO A 19 -21.74 8.87 -14.08
CA PRO A 19 -22.47 7.96 -14.97
C PRO A 19 -21.63 7.38 -16.11
N GLU A 20 -20.63 8.12 -16.56
CA GLU A 20 -19.69 7.74 -17.63
C GLU A 20 -18.85 6.52 -17.25
N ASN A 21 -18.65 6.24 -15.96
CA ASN A 21 -17.95 5.04 -15.49
C ASN A 21 -18.79 3.77 -15.71
N TYR A 22 -20.12 3.90 -15.68
CA TYR A 22 -21.06 2.78 -15.79
C TYR A 22 -21.32 2.38 -17.24
N ALA A 23 -21.31 3.35 -18.16
CA ALA A 23 -21.66 3.14 -19.57
C ALA A 23 -20.80 2.05 -20.27
N PRO A 24 -19.46 2.00 -20.11
CA PRO A 24 -18.63 0.94 -20.69
C PRO A 24 -18.96 -0.46 -20.18
N LEU A 25 -19.57 -0.57 -19.00
CA LEU A 25 -19.97 -1.83 -18.40
C LEU A 25 -21.41 -2.23 -18.78
N GLY A 26 -22.08 -1.44 -19.63
CA GLY A 26 -23.48 -1.65 -20.00
C GLY A 26 -24.45 -1.43 -18.83
N MET A 27 -24.03 -0.64 -17.82
CA MET A 27 -24.85 -0.31 -16.67
C MET A 27 -25.50 1.06 -16.92
N THR A 28 -26.84 1.09 -16.96
CA THR A 28 -27.63 2.31 -17.19
C THR A 28 -28.28 2.80 -15.90
N LEU A 29 -28.71 4.06 -15.83
CA LEU A 29 -29.50 4.56 -14.69
C LEU A 29 -30.76 3.70 -14.44
N GLU A 30 -31.35 3.14 -15.50
CA GLU A 30 -32.53 2.28 -15.42
C GLU A 30 -32.27 0.93 -14.74
N SER A 31 -31.01 0.46 -14.75
CA SER A 31 -30.63 -0.78 -14.06
C SER A 31 -30.70 -0.65 -12.53
N GLY A 32 -30.80 0.57 -11.99
CA GLY A 32 -30.78 0.83 -10.55
C GLY A 32 -29.44 0.48 -9.88
N ALA A 33 -28.40 0.19 -10.66
CA ALA A 33 -27.12 -0.29 -10.16
C ALA A 33 -26.41 0.75 -9.28
N GLY A 34 -25.99 0.31 -8.11
CA GLY A 34 -25.22 1.10 -7.16
C GLY A 34 -23.71 1.06 -7.43
N VAL A 35 -22.94 1.77 -6.60
CA VAL A 35 -21.47 1.73 -6.64
C VAL A 35 -20.93 0.33 -6.32
N GLY A 36 -21.63 -0.44 -5.49
CA GLY A 36 -21.29 -1.84 -5.20
C GLY A 36 -21.28 -2.71 -6.46
N ASP A 37 -22.38 -2.68 -7.23
CA ASP A 37 -22.50 -3.44 -8.49
C ASP A 37 -21.44 -3.02 -9.51
N PHE A 38 -21.18 -1.71 -9.59
CA PHE A 38 -20.13 -1.16 -10.45
C PHE A 38 -18.74 -1.71 -10.06
N ASN A 39 -18.41 -1.71 -8.77
CA ASN A 39 -17.14 -2.22 -8.28
C ASN A 39 -16.98 -3.73 -8.52
N GLU A 40 -18.05 -4.52 -8.32
CA GLU A 40 -18.06 -5.95 -8.63
C GLU A 40 -17.78 -6.20 -10.10
N ARG A 41 -18.48 -5.48 -10.99
CA ARG A 41 -18.35 -5.69 -12.43
C ARG A 41 -17.01 -5.23 -12.97
N ARG A 42 -16.51 -4.05 -12.56
CA ARG A 42 -15.22 -3.52 -13.06
C ARG A 42 -14.01 -4.35 -12.59
N SER A 43 -14.13 -5.00 -11.43
CA SER A 43 -13.03 -5.78 -10.82
C SER A 43 -13.20 -7.28 -10.97
N ASN A 44 -14.28 -7.72 -11.64
CA ASN A 44 -14.71 -9.12 -11.68
C ASN A 44 -14.65 -9.76 -10.29
N ASN A 45 -15.35 -9.17 -9.31
CA ASN A 45 -15.32 -9.60 -7.90
C ASN A 45 -13.90 -9.66 -7.33
N ASP A 46 -13.17 -8.55 -7.44
CA ASP A 46 -11.79 -8.39 -6.96
C ASP A 46 -10.73 -9.29 -7.63
N THR A 47 -11.03 -10.00 -8.73
CA THR A 47 -10.05 -10.87 -9.40
C THR A 47 -9.23 -10.15 -10.48
N ILE A 48 -9.59 -8.93 -10.88
CA ILE A 48 -8.83 -8.11 -11.82
C ILE A 48 -8.65 -6.66 -11.33
N GLY A 49 -7.65 -5.98 -11.89
CA GLY A 49 -7.33 -4.58 -11.55
C GLY A 49 -6.71 -4.44 -10.16
N PHE A 50 -6.80 -3.24 -9.58
CA PHE A 50 -6.16 -2.91 -8.30
C PHE A 50 -6.56 -3.82 -7.12
N PRO A 51 -7.83 -4.23 -6.94
CA PRO A 51 -8.17 -5.10 -5.81
C PRO A 51 -7.47 -6.47 -5.83
N ALA A 52 -7.09 -6.95 -7.02
CA ALA A 52 -6.44 -8.24 -7.22
C ALA A 52 -4.92 -8.21 -6.96
N ASP A 53 -4.30 -7.03 -7.01
CA ASP A 53 -2.87 -6.86 -6.79
C ASP A 53 -2.59 -6.66 -5.30
N GLU A 54 -2.01 -7.67 -4.65
CA GLU A 54 -1.72 -7.62 -3.20
C GLU A 54 -0.89 -6.39 -2.81
N ARG A 55 0.00 -5.91 -3.70
CA ARG A 55 0.94 -4.82 -3.43
C ARG A 55 0.22 -3.49 -3.24
N ILE A 56 -0.99 -3.34 -3.78
CA ILE A 56 -1.85 -2.16 -3.57
C ILE A 56 -2.28 -2.05 -2.09
N TRP A 57 -2.31 -3.17 -1.38
CA TRP A 57 -2.77 -3.29 0.00
C TRP A 57 -1.62 -3.31 1.02
N GLU A 58 -0.40 -3.08 0.58
CA GLU A 58 0.81 -3.18 1.38
C GLU A 58 1.59 -1.86 1.32
N SER A 59 2.07 -1.41 2.48
CA SER A 59 2.77 -0.12 2.59
C SER A 59 3.62 -0.08 3.87
N VAL A 60 4.36 1.01 4.06
CA VAL A 60 5.08 1.30 5.31
C VAL A 60 4.79 2.74 5.76
N ILE A 61 4.70 2.95 7.07
CA ILE A 61 4.74 4.28 7.67
C ILE A 61 6.20 4.60 7.99
N ALA A 62 6.74 5.65 7.35
CA ALA A 62 8.10 6.12 7.60
C ALA A 62 8.12 7.14 8.75
N VAL A 63 8.91 6.83 9.79
CA VAL A 63 9.09 7.68 10.97
C VAL A 63 10.56 8.07 11.08
N PRO A 64 10.94 9.29 10.66
CA PRO A 64 12.32 9.76 10.76
C PRO A 64 12.65 10.17 12.19
N ARG A 65 13.89 9.91 12.62
CA ARG A 65 14.47 10.35 13.88
C ARG A 65 15.67 11.24 13.59
N PHE A 66 15.65 12.43 14.16
CA PHE A 66 16.72 13.42 14.00
C PHE A 66 17.50 13.59 15.31
N VAL A 67 18.80 13.85 15.18
CA VAL A 67 19.66 14.33 16.27
C VAL A 67 20.15 15.72 15.86
N GLY A 68 19.66 16.75 16.54
CA GLY A 68 19.82 18.13 16.09
C GLY A 68 19.25 18.33 14.68
N ARG A 69 20.09 18.77 13.73
CA ARG A 69 19.71 18.98 12.32
C ARG A 69 20.08 17.80 11.40
N GLN A 70 20.59 16.70 11.97
CA GLN A 70 21.03 15.54 11.20
C GLN A 70 20.00 14.41 11.33
N LEU A 71 19.66 13.80 10.20
CA LEU A 71 18.86 12.58 10.19
C LEU A 71 19.71 11.43 10.75
N ALA A 72 19.22 10.78 11.79
CA ALA A 72 19.92 9.68 12.45
C ALA A 72 19.39 8.31 12.00
N GLU A 73 18.10 8.20 11.75
CA GLU A 73 17.44 6.93 11.39
C GLU A 73 16.07 7.20 10.76
N VAL A 74 15.59 6.31 9.90
CA VAL A 74 14.17 6.21 9.52
C VAL A 74 13.69 4.81 9.86
N LYS A 75 12.66 4.72 10.71
CA LYS A 75 11.94 3.46 10.96
C LYS A 75 10.80 3.33 9.97
N LEU A 76 10.63 2.15 9.39
CA LEU A 76 9.57 1.81 8.47
C LEU A 76 8.67 0.79 9.16
N TYR A 77 7.47 1.22 9.55
CA TYR A 77 6.48 0.35 10.19
C TYR A 77 5.59 -0.27 9.11
N PRO A 78 5.64 -1.59 8.89
CA PRO A 78 4.85 -2.24 7.85
C PRO A 78 3.36 -2.17 8.18
N ILE A 79 2.56 -1.81 7.17
CA ILE A 79 1.11 -1.73 7.28
C ILE A 79 0.45 -2.52 6.17
N THR A 80 -0.74 -3.03 6.46
CA THR A 80 -1.65 -3.61 5.48
C THR A 80 -2.96 -2.83 5.47
N LEU A 81 -3.56 -2.78 4.29
CA LEU A 81 -4.91 -2.26 4.06
C LEU A 81 -5.95 -3.39 4.03
N GLY A 82 -5.58 -4.63 4.33
CA GLY A 82 -6.52 -5.76 4.43
C GLY A 82 -6.82 -6.44 3.09
N TYR A 83 -5.78 -6.87 2.37
CA TYR A 83 -5.94 -7.66 1.14
C TYR A 83 -6.88 -8.85 1.36
N ARG A 84 -7.84 -9.04 0.44
CA ARG A 84 -8.89 -10.07 0.48
C ARG A 84 -9.81 -10.06 1.71
N LYS A 85 -9.75 -9.05 2.57
CA LYS A 85 -10.78 -8.86 3.60
C LYS A 85 -12.10 -8.42 2.95
N PRO A 86 -13.25 -8.58 3.64
CA PRO A 86 -14.52 -8.00 3.20
C PRO A 86 -14.42 -6.47 3.01
N ARG A 87 -15.18 -5.91 2.06
CA ARG A 87 -15.17 -4.47 1.74
C ARG A 87 -15.26 -3.54 2.96
N PRO A 88 -16.13 -3.80 3.96
CA PRO A 88 -16.22 -2.93 5.15
C PRO A 88 -15.04 -3.03 6.12
N GLN A 89 -14.09 -3.95 5.89
CA GLN A 89 -12.99 -4.28 6.80
C GLN A 89 -11.60 -4.06 6.16
N ARG A 90 -11.54 -3.33 5.05
CA ARG A 90 -10.31 -3.08 4.29
C ARG A 90 -10.24 -1.62 3.83
N GLY A 91 -9.05 -1.18 3.43
CA GLY A 91 -8.77 0.16 2.95
C GLY A 91 -8.14 1.10 3.97
N TRP A 92 -8.23 0.74 5.26
CA TRP A 92 -7.62 1.49 6.37
C TRP A 92 -6.30 0.86 6.82
N PRO A 93 -5.29 1.67 7.18
CA PRO A 93 -3.99 1.19 7.59
C PRO A 93 -4.04 0.49 8.95
N MET A 94 -3.52 -0.75 8.99
CA MET A 94 -3.29 -1.53 10.20
C MET A 94 -1.85 -2.02 10.20
N LEU A 95 -1.22 -2.15 11.38
CA LEU A 95 0.08 -2.81 11.47
C LEU A 95 0.00 -4.22 10.89
N ALA A 96 0.97 -4.58 10.06
CA ALA A 96 1.04 -5.91 9.48
C ALA A 96 1.46 -6.95 10.55
N GLY A 97 1.02 -8.20 10.38
CA GLY A 97 1.53 -9.32 11.18
C GLY A 97 2.99 -9.62 10.87
N ALA A 98 3.64 -10.49 11.65
CA ALA A 98 5.09 -10.72 11.56
C ALA A 98 5.56 -11.20 10.17
N GLU A 99 4.85 -12.16 9.57
CA GLU A 99 5.19 -12.70 8.25
C GLU A 99 5.04 -11.65 7.15
N LEU A 100 3.89 -10.98 7.12
CA LEU A 100 3.61 -9.91 6.15
C LEU A 100 4.56 -8.72 6.34
N SER A 101 4.91 -8.38 7.58
CA SER A 101 5.88 -7.32 7.87
C SER A 101 7.24 -7.61 7.25
N ARG A 102 7.72 -8.86 7.36
CA ARG A 102 8.98 -9.27 6.73
C ARG A 102 8.91 -9.12 5.22
N LYS A 103 7.87 -9.69 4.59
CA LYS A 103 7.64 -9.58 3.15
C LYS A 103 7.66 -8.13 2.67
N ILE A 104 6.88 -7.25 3.31
CA ILE A 104 6.78 -5.83 2.95
C ILE A 104 8.15 -5.17 3.03
N ILE A 105 8.93 -5.39 4.09
CA ILE A 105 10.26 -4.79 4.23
C ILE A 105 11.24 -5.35 3.20
N ASP A 106 11.21 -6.65 2.92
CA ASP A 106 12.05 -7.27 1.90
C ASP A 106 11.75 -6.71 0.50
N ASP A 107 10.46 -6.52 0.18
CA ASP A 107 10.01 -5.88 -1.06
C ASP A 107 10.49 -4.43 -1.16
N VAL A 108 10.28 -3.62 -0.11
CA VAL A 108 10.74 -2.22 -0.09
C VAL A 108 12.26 -2.14 -0.17
N ALA A 109 13.00 -3.04 0.48
CA ALA A 109 14.46 -3.11 0.41
C ALA A 109 14.94 -3.44 -1.02
N ARG A 110 14.34 -4.47 -1.63
CA ARG A 110 14.63 -4.87 -3.01
C ARG A 110 14.40 -3.70 -3.98
N PHE A 111 13.22 -3.07 -3.93
CA PHE A 111 12.90 -1.95 -4.81
C PHE A 111 13.70 -0.68 -4.50
N SER A 112 14.22 -0.55 -3.28
CA SER A 112 15.05 0.57 -2.88
C SER A 112 16.52 0.45 -3.30
N THR A 113 16.95 -0.74 -3.74
CA THR A 113 18.34 -1.06 -4.11
C THR A 113 18.88 -0.16 -5.23
N PRO A 114 18.17 0.11 -6.34
CA PRO A 114 18.64 1.02 -7.40
C PRO A 114 18.88 2.45 -6.93
N PHE A 115 18.31 2.84 -5.78
CA PHE A 115 18.47 4.17 -5.18
C PHE A 115 19.53 4.20 -4.07
N GLY A 116 20.31 3.14 -3.91
CA GLY A 116 21.38 3.04 -2.91
C GLY A 116 20.92 3.07 -1.45
N THR A 117 19.62 2.86 -1.20
CA THR A 117 19.06 2.84 0.16
C THR A 117 19.11 1.41 0.71
N LYS A 118 19.84 1.22 1.82
CA LYS A 118 19.86 -0.05 2.56
C LYS A 118 18.79 -0.02 3.65
N ILE A 119 18.04 -1.10 3.75
CA ILE A 119 16.98 -1.28 4.74
C ILE A 119 17.23 -2.60 5.45
N GLU A 120 17.21 -2.58 6.78
CA GLU A 120 17.37 -3.78 7.59
C GLU A 120 16.09 -4.09 8.35
N PHE A 121 15.65 -5.34 8.34
CA PHE A 121 14.50 -5.79 9.14
C PHE A 121 14.94 -6.13 10.56
N ARG A 122 14.47 -5.38 11.56
CA ARG A 122 14.80 -5.55 12.98
C ARG A 122 13.53 -5.34 13.81
N ASP A 123 13.23 -6.27 14.73
CA ASP A 123 12.10 -6.17 15.65
C ASP A 123 10.74 -5.87 14.99
N GLY A 124 10.49 -6.43 13.81
CA GLY A 124 9.23 -6.24 13.07
C GLY A 124 9.16 -4.97 12.22
N VAL A 125 10.21 -4.15 12.19
CA VAL A 125 10.27 -2.89 11.43
C VAL A 125 11.47 -2.86 10.50
N GLY A 126 11.37 -2.06 9.43
CA GLY A 126 12.53 -1.70 8.62
C GLY A 126 13.31 -0.55 9.26
N ALA A 127 14.63 -0.58 9.19
CA ALA A 127 15.50 0.50 9.66
C ALA A 127 16.40 0.98 8.52
N VAL A 128 16.41 2.29 8.32
CA VAL A 128 17.31 2.99 7.39
C VAL A 128 18.23 3.89 8.21
N VAL A 129 19.55 3.70 8.07
CA VAL A 129 20.55 4.57 8.69
C VAL A 129 21.27 5.37 7.60
N PRO A 130 21.24 6.72 7.65
CA PRO A 130 22.01 7.54 6.73
C PRO A 130 23.52 7.26 6.87
N GLY A 131 24.22 7.04 5.75
CA GLY A 131 25.68 6.89 5.73
C GLY A 131 26.23 5.45 5.71
N ALA A 132 25.40 4.40 5.63
CA ALA A 132 25.87 3.01 5.44
C ALA A 132 26.45 2.70 4.03
N THR A 133 26.68 3.74 3.23
CA THR A 133 27.30 3.70 1.90
C THR A 133 28.30 4.85 1.78
N ARG A 134 29.41 4.72 2.52
CA ARG A 134 30.70 5.30 2.14
C ARG A 134 31.82 4.41 2.69
N SER A 135 32.07 3.31 1.98
CA SER A 135 33.38 2.67 1.99
C SER A 135 34.13 3.21 0.78
N GLU A 136 35.11 4.06 1.04
CA GLU A 136 36.04 4.61 0.05
C GLU A 136 36.82 3.47 -0.62
N GLN A 137 36.93 3.55 -1.94
CA GLN A 137 38.06 3.08 -2.73
C GLN A 137 38.43 4.19 -3.70
#